data_AF-A0A7J8GZJ8-F1
#
_entry.id   AF-A0A7J8GZJ8-F1
#
_cell.length_a   1.000
_cell.length_b   1.000
_cell.length_c   1.000
_cell.angle_alpha   90.00
_cell.angle_beta   90.00
_cell.angle_gamma   90.00
#
_symmetry.space_group_name_H-M   'P 1'
#
loop_
_entity.id
_entity.type
_entity.pdbx_description
1 polymer ?
#
loop_
_entity_poly.entity_id
_entity_poly.type
_entity_poly.pdbx_seq_one_letter_code
_entity_poly.pdbx_strand_id
1 'polypeptide(L)'
;MHGAEWPKVGATLALMWLKRGLRFIQVFLQSICDGERDENHPNLIRVNATKAYEMALKKYHGWIVQKIFQAALYAAPYKSDFLKALSKGQNVTEEECLEKTRLFLVNFTATIDVIYEMYTKMNAELNYKV
;
A
#
# COMPACT_ATOMS: atom_id res chain seq x y z
N MET A 1 15.97 -15.27 -23.75
CA MET A 1 14.92 -14.27 -23.48
C MET A 1 13.60 -15.02 -23.35
N HIS A 2 12.81 -14.78 -22.29
CA HIS A 2 11.72 -15.64 -21.82
C HIS A 2 10.54 -15.92 -22.79
N GLY A 3 10.56 -15.42 -24.02
CA GLY A 3 9.59 -15.76 -25.06
C GLY A 3 8.13 -15.64 -24.60
N ALA A 4 7.35 -16.70 -24.80
CA ALA A 4 5.93 -16.76 -24.45
C ALA A 4 5.65 -16.82 -22.93
N GLU A 5 6.64 -17.04 -22.07
CA GLU A 5 6.45 -17.06 -20.61
C GLU A 5 6.34 -15.65 -20.03
N TRP A 6 6.86 -14.64 -20.74
CA TRP A 6 6.75 -13.24 -20.34
C TRP A 6 5.30 -12.74 -20.54
N PRO A 7 4.71 -11.98 -19.58
CA PRO A 7 5.34 -11.34 -18.42
C PRO A 7 5.29 -12.15 -17.10
N LYS A 8 4.83 -13.41 -17.10
CA LYS A 8 4.65 -14.22 -15.87
C LYS A 8 5.95 -14.91 -15.41
N VAL A 9 7.08 -14.21 -15.44
CA VAL A 9 8.39 -14.78 -15.13
C VAL A 9 9.38 -13.73 -14.62
N GLY A 10 10.35 -14.17 -13.83
CA GLY A 10 11.52 -13.39 -13.41
C GLY A 10 11.19 -12.07 -12.71
N ALA A 11 12.07 -11.09 -12.89
CA ALA A 11 11.94 -9.78 -12.27
C ALA A 11 10.68 -9.01 -12.71
N THR A 12 10.16 -9.25 -13.92
CA THR A 12 8.90 -8.63 -14.38
C THR A 12 7.73 -9.08 -13.50
N LEU A 13 7.62 -10.38 -13.21
CA LEU A 13 6.57 -10.88 -12.33
C LEU A 13 6.76 -10.39 -10.89
N ALA A 14 8.00 -10.39 -10.39
CA ALA A 14 8.30 -9.92 -9.04
C ALA A 14 7.94 -8.44 -8.85
N LEU A 15 8.37 -7.58 -9.77
CA LEU A 15 8.05 -6.15 -9.73
C LEU A 15 6.54 -5.88 -9.93
N MET A 16 5.82 -6.76 -10.64
CA MET A 16 4.36 -6.64 -10.81
C MET A 16 3.62 -6.76 -9.46
N TRP A 17 4.06 -7.68 -8.61
CA TRP A 17 3.53 -7.82 -7.25
C TRP A 17 4.06 -6.75 -6.33
N LEU A 18 5.35 -6.43 -6.41
CA LEU A 18 5.98 -5.39 -5.60
C LEU A 18 5.25 -4.05 -5.78
N LYS A 19 5.01 -3.59 -7.02
CA LYS A 19 4.33 -2.30 -7.24
C LYS A 19 2.93 -2.23 -6.63
N ARG A 20 2.22 -3.37 -6.51
CA ARG A 20 0.92 -3.45 -5.82
C ARG A 20 1.08 -3.29 -4.31
N GLY A 21 2.08 -3.93 -3.71
CA GLY A 21 2.42 -3.71 -2.30
C GLY A 21 2.87 -2.27 -2.02
N LEU A 22 3.69 -1.69 -2.90
CA LEU A 22 4.11 -0.30 -2.80
C LEU A 22 2.92 0.66 -2.90
N ARG A 23 1.98 0.41 -3.82
CA ARG A 23 0.73 1.18 -3.92
C ARG A 23 -0.12 1.08 -2.64
N PHE A 24 -0.19 -0.10 -2.03
CA PHE A 24 -0.87 -0.25 -0.73
C PHE A 24 -0.25 0.68 0.32
N ILE A 25 1.08 0.66 0.47
CA ILE A 25 1.79 1.53 1.43
C ILE A 25 1.55 3.00 1.09
N GLN A 26 1.62 3.38 -0.19
CA GLN A 26 1.40 4.75 -0.66
C GLN A 26 0.00 5.25 -0.28
N VAL A 27 -1.05 4.52 -0.66
CA VAL A 27 -2.45 4.92 -0.37
C VAL A 27 -2.72 4.94 1.13
N PHE A 28 -2.18 3.96 1.87
CA PHE A 28 -2.36 3.85 3.31
C PHE A 28 -1.75 5.05 4.05
N LEU A 29 -0.48 5.36 3.78
CA LEU A 29 0.21 6.49 4.40
C LEU A 29 -0.39 7.83 3.97
N GLN A 30 -0.77 7.97 2.70
CA GLN A 30 -1.44 9.18 2.20
C GLN A 30 -2.76 9.41 2.93
N SER A 31 -3.61 8.38 3.04
CA SER A 31 -4.88 8.43 3.76
C SER A 31 -4.70 8.87 5.22
N ILE A 32 -3.64 8.39 5.90
CA ILE A 32 -3.30 8.82 7.26
C ILE A 32 -2.87 10.30 7.30
N CYS A 33 -2.04 10.74 6.35
CA CYS A 33 -1.54 12.12 6.24
C CYS A 33 -2.64 13.13 5.88
N ASP A 34 -3.64 12.70 5.10
CA ASP A 34 -4.80 13.50 4.70
C ASP A 34 -5.84 13.61 5.83
N GLY A 35 -5.61 12.92 6.96
CA GLY A 35 -6.47 12.98 8.13
C GLY A 35 -7.74 12.13 8.03
N GLU A 36 -7.85 11.28 7.00
CA GLU A 36 -8.98 10.36 6.82
C GLU A 36 -9.06 9.40 8.01
N ARG A 37 -10.25 9.26 8.58
CA ARG A 37 -10.51 8.40 9.75
C ARG A 37 -11.99 8.08 9.86
N ASP A 38 -12.30 7.06 10.67
CA ASP A 38 -13.65 6.85 11.18
C ASP A 38 -13.85 7.78 12.38
N GLU A 39 -14.81 8.70 12.31
CA GLU A 39 -15.07 9.63 13.41
C GLU A 39 -15.56 8.95 14.69
N ASN A 40 -16.14 7.74 14.59
CA ASN A 40 -16.51 6.96 15.78
C ASN A 40 -15.31 6.27 16.43
N HIS A 41 -14.26 6.01 15.65
CA HIS A 41 -13.06 5.30 16.09
C HIS A 41 -11.78 5.96 15.54
N PRO A 42 -11.51 7.24 15.88
CA PRO A 42 -10.52 8.07 15.19
C PRO A 42 -9.08 7.61 15.39
N ASN A 43 -8.81 6.80 16.42
CA ASN A 43 -7.49 6.23 16.68
C ASN A 43 -7.29 4.86 16.01
N LEU A 44 -8.23 4.34 15.22
CA LEU A 44 -8.04 3.12 14.42
C LEU A 44 -7.60 3.47 13.00
N ILE A 45 -6.68 2.67 12.44
CA ILE A 45 -6.19 2.81 11.05
C ILE A 45 -6.88 1.85 10.07
N ARG A 46 -7.99 1.22 10.50
CA ARG A 46 -8.67 0.16 9.73
C ARG A 46 -9.29 0.69 8.44
N VAL A 47 -9.87 1.88 8.47
CA VAL A 47 -10.46 2.51 7.26
C VAL A 47 -9.37 2.84 6.24
N ASN A 48 -8.22 3.35 6.69
CA ASN A 48 -7.08 3.68 5.83
C ASN A 48 -6.51 2.41 5.17
N ALA A 49 -6.31 1.34 5.96
CA ALA A 49 -5.80 0.06 5.46
C ALA A 49 -6.79 -0.63 4.52
N THR A 50 -8.10 -0.52 4.79
CA THR A 50 -9.15 -1.03 3.90
C THR A 50 -9.11 -0.31 2.57
N LYS A 51 -9.11 1.04 2.56
CA LYS A 51 -8.99 1.85 1.33
C LYS A 51 -7.77 1.44 0.51
N ALA A 52 -6.60 1.33 1.16
CA ALA A 52 -5.37 0.91 0.50
C ALA A 52 -5.47 -0.49 -0.12
N TYR A 53 -6.07 -1.44 0.59
CA TYR A 53 -6.27 -2.81 0.08
C TYR A 53 -7.18 -2.84 -1.14
N GLU A 54 -8.29 -2.10 -1.10
CA GLU A 54 -9.27 -2.04 -2.19
C GLU A 54 -8.66 -1.49 -3.48
N MET A 55 -7.86 -0.44 -3.36
CA MET A 55 -7.22 0.21 -4.50
C MET A 55 -6.04 -0.59 -5.06
N ALA A 56 -5.27 -1.27 -4.21
CA ALA A 56 -3.99 -1.84 -4.60
C ALA A 56 -4.01 -3.35 -4.87
N LEU A 57 -4.74 -4.13 -4.05
CA LEU A 57 -4.55 -5.58 -3.94
C LEU A 57 -5.83 -6.40 -4.14
N LYS A 58 -6.98 -5.94 -3.67
CA LYS A 58 -8.23 -6.71 -3.58
C LYS A 58 -8.61 -7.42 -4.87
N LYS A 59 -8.46 -6.75 -6.03
CA LYS A 59 -8.83 -7.32 -7.33
C LYS A 59 -7.95 -8.51 -7.77
N TYR A 60 -6.76 -8.66 -7.18
CA TYR A 60 -5.82 -9.75 -7.45
C TYR A 60 -5.88 -10.86 -6.38
N HIS A 61 -6.79 -10.76 -5.43
CA HIS A 61 -7.01 -11.75 -4.38
C HIS A 61 -8.35 -12.45 -4.58
N GLY A 62 -8.33 -13.77 -4.48
CA GLY A 62 -9.51 -14.63 -4.40
C GLY A 62 -10.24 -14.47 -3.06
N TRP A 63 -11.41 -15.09 -2.96
CA TRP A 63 -12.28 -14.97 -1.78
C TRP A 63 -11.57 -15.36 -0.47
N ILE A 64 -10.76 -16.43 -0.47
CA ILE A 64 -10.03 -16.90 0.72
C ILE A 64 -9.06 -15.82 1.22
N VAL A 65 -8.22 -15.28 0.34
CA VAL A 65 -7.23 -14.25 0.70
C VAL A 65 -7.92 -12.95 1.14
N GLN A 66 -9.05 -12.59 0.53
CA GLN A 66 -9.85 -11.45 0.98
C GLN A 66 -10.39 -11.65 2.40
N LYS A 67 -10.81 -12.86 2.78
CA LYS A 67 -11.25 -13.17 4.15
C LYS A 67 -10.10 -13.14 5.15
N ILE A 68 -8.93 -13.64 4.77
CA ILE A 68 -7.71 -13.54 5.58
C ILE A 68 -7.36 -12.07 5.84
N PHE A 69 -7.43 -11.20 4.82
CA PHE A 69 -7.18 -9.77 5.01
C PHE A 69 -8.16 -9.14 6.00
N GLN A 70 -9.46 -9.44 5.89
CA GLN A 70 -10.48 -8.94 6.82
C GLN A 70 -10.20 -9.37 8.27
N ALA A 71 -9.77 -10.62 8.48
CA ALA A 71 -9.40 -11.11 9.80
C ALA A 71 -8.10 -10.44 10.31
N ALA A 72 -7.08 -10.32 9.48
CA ALA A 72 -5.80 -9.70 9.83
C ALA A 72 -5.95 -8.22 10.23
N LEU A 73 -6.93 -7.52 9.65
CA LEU A 73 -7.20 -6.10 9.95
C LEU A 73 -7.55 -5.86 11.42
N TYR A 74 -8.06 -6.86 12.14
CA TYR A 74 -8.33 -6.73 13.58
C TYR A 74 -7.06 -6.58 14.42
N ALA A 75 -5.93 -7.10 13.93
CA ALA A 75 -4.62 -6.96 14.57
C ALA A 75 -3.89 -5.66 14.19
N ALA A 76 -4.49 -4.80 13.37
CA ALA A 76 -3.92 -3.49 13.07
C ALA A 76 -3.81 -2.66 14.36
N PRO A 77 -2.68 -1.97 14.60
CA PRO A 77 -2.47 -1.17 15.80
C PRO A 77 -3.36 0.09 15.80
N TYR A 78 -3.36 0.78 16.94
CA TYR A 78 -3.84 2.16 16.99
C TYR A 78 -2.97 3.08 16.13
N LYS A 79 -3.55 4.18 15.64
CA LYS A 79 -2.87 5.21 14.84
C LYS A 79 -1.71 5.82 15.61
N SER A 80 -1.92 6.18 16.87
CA SER A 80 -0.88 6.72 17.74
C SER A 80 0.31 5.76 17.90
N ASP A 81 0.04 4.48 18.13
CA ASP A 81 1.10 3.47 18.30
C ASP A 81 1.87 3.22 17.00
N PHE A 82 1.15 3.22 15.87
CA PHE A 82 1.76 3.13 14.55
C PHE A 82 2.69 4.32 14.26
N LEU A 83 2.23 5.56 14.48
CA LEU A 83 3.05 6.76 14.26
C LEU A 83 4.25 6.80 15.21
N LYS A 84 4.06 6.42 16.48
CA LYS A 84 5.15 6.29 17.44
C LYS A 84 6.18 5.23 17.03
N ALA A 85 5.73 4.13 16.41
CA ALA A 85 6.62 3.12 15.87
C ALA A 85 7.41 3.64 14.66
N LEU A 86 6.80 4.45 13.79
CA LEU A 86 7.46 5.07 12.64
C LEU A 86 8.53 6.10 13.05
N SER A 87 8.30 6.85 14.12
CA SER A 87 9.24 7.85 14.64
C SER A 87 10.22 7.32 15.69
N LYS A 88 10.28 5.99 15.88
CA LYS A 88 11.11 5.38 16.93
C LYS A 88 12.58 5.80 16.82
N GLY A 89 13.15 6.26 17.93
CA GLY A 89 14.54 6.73 18.01
C GLY A 89 14.72 8.20 17.66
N GLN A 90 13.63 8.90 17.29
CA GLN A 90 13.61 10.34 17.09
C GLN A 90 12.70 11.00 18.13
N ASN A 91 13.11 12.15 18.65
CA ASN A 91 12.26 12.95 19.54
C ASN A 91 11.44 13.93 18.70
N VAL A 92 10.44 13.41 17.99
CA VAL A 92 9.56 14.18 17.11
C VAL A 92 8.10 13.97 17.50
N THR A 93 7.30 15.00 17.28
CA THR A 93 5.84 14.96 17.44
C THR A 93 5.19 14.10 16.36
N GLU A 94 3.92 13.73 16.56
CA GLU A 94 3.14 13.06 15.50
C GLU A 94 3.02 13.92 14.24
N GLU A 95 2.84 15.23 14.38
CA GLU A 95 2.72 16.12 13.21
C GLU A 95 4.03 16.17 12.41
N GLU A 96 5.18 16.31 13.08
CA GLU A 96 6.49 16.25 12.41
C GLU A 96 6.70 14.89 11.73
N CYS A 97 6.28 13.78 12.35
CA CYS A 97 6.31 12.46 11.73
C CYS A 97 5.45 12.40 10.45
N LEU A 98 4.25 13.00 10.48
CA LEU A 98 3.38 13.09 9.30
C LEU A 98 3.98 13.99 8.22
N GLU A 99 4.58 15.13 8.57
CA GLU A 99 5.28 15.99 7.61
C GLU A 99 6.43 15.27 6.88
N LYS A 100 7.26 14.51 7.61
CA LYS A 100 8.30 13.68 6.99
C LYS A 100 7.71 12.57 6.12
N THR A 101 6.58 12.00 6.55
CA THR A 101 5.84 11.01 5.74
C THR A 101 5.32 11.63 4.44
N ARG A 102 4.75 12.83 4.50
CA ARG A 102 4.31 13.59 3.30
C ARG A 102 5.48 13.85 2.35
N LEU A 103 6.64 14.26 2.88
CA LEU A 103 7.85 14.47 2.07
C LEU A 103 8.30 13.19 1.36
N PHE A 104 8.30 12.04 2.07
CA PHE A 104 8.58 10.74 1.49
C PHE A 104 7.60 10.39 0.35
N LEU A 105 6.31 10.66 0.56
CA LEU A 105 5.24 10.32 -0.39
C LEU A 105 5.34 11.05 -1.72
N VAL A 106 6.01 12.20 -1.81
CA VAL A 106 6.15 12.98 -3.06
C VAL A 106 6.76 12.12 -4.18
N ASN A 107 8.02 11.73 -4.02
CA ASN A 107 8.73 10.97 -5.06
C ASN A 107 8.33 9.49 -5.05
N PHE A 108 7.91 8.96 -3.89
CA PHE A 108 7.42 7.58 -3.80
C PHE A 108 6.17 7.39 -4.65
N THR A 109 5.20 8.30 -4.56
CA THR A 109 3.96 8.24 -5.36
C THR A 109 4.28 8.39 -6.85
N ALA A 110 5.03 9.42 -7.23
CA ALA A 110 5.40 9.65 -8.63
C ALA A 110 6.13 8.44 -9.25
N THR A 111 7.03 7.80 -8.50
CA THR A 111 7.75 6.62 -8.97
C THR A 111 6.83 5.43 -9.18
N ILE A 112 5.91 5.17 -8.23
CA ILE A 112 4.94 4.08 -8.38
C ILE A 112 4.02 4.34 -9.57
N ASP A 113 3.56 5.57 -9.79
CA ASP A 113 2.72 5.94 -10.94
C ASP A 113 3.43 5.60 -12.26
N VAL A 114 4.70 6.00 -12.42
CA VAL A 114 5.49 5.68 -13.60
C VAL A 114 5.66 4.17 -13.79
N ILE A 115 5.87 3.40 -12.72
CA ILE A 115 5.95 1.94 -12.81
C ILE A 115 4.60 1.35 -13.28
N TYR A 116 3.47 1.82 -12.76
CA TYR A 116 2.16 1.35 -13.21
C TYR A 116 1.94 1.66 -14.70
N GLU A 117 2.26 2.87 -15.14
CA GLU A 117 2.19 3.24 -16.55
C GLU A 117 3.10 2.36 -17.43
N MET A 118 4.32 2.10 -16.98
CA MET A 118 5.27 1.23 -17.69
C MET A 118 4.68 -0.16 -17.91
N TYR A 119 4.06 -0.76 -16.89
CA TYR A 119 3.41 -2.08 -17.01
C TYR A 119 2.25 -2.07 -18.00
N THR A 120 1.46 -0.99 -18.04
CA THR A 120 0.40 -0.82 -19.05
C THR A 120 0.97 -0.65 -20.45
N LYS A 121 1.93 0.25 -20.65
CA LYS A 121 2.55 0.53 -21.96
C LYS A 121 3.26 -0.70 -22.53
N MET A 122 3.84 -1.53 -21.69
CA MET A 122 4.52 -2.76 -22.10
C MET A 122 3.57 -3.96 -22.27
N ASN A 123 2.29 -3.86 -21.90
CA ASN A 123 1.39 -5.01 -21.78
C ASN A 123 1.93 -6.11 -20.83
N ALA A 124 2.54 -5.68 -19.73
CA ALA A 124 3.16 -6.55 -18.73
C ALA A 124 2.24 -6.84 -17.52
N GLU A 125 1.06 -6.23 -17.45
CA GLU A 125 0.11 -6.41 -16.33
C GLU A 125 -0.72 -7.69 -16.49
N LEU A 126 -0.71 -8.54 -15.45
CA LEU A 126 -1.55 -9.74 -15.40
C LEU A 126 -2.65 -9.62 -14.34
N ASN A 127 -3.84 -10.12 -14.65
CA ASN A 127 -5.03 -10.00 -13.79
C ASN A 127 -5.43 -11.31 -13.08
N TYR A 128 -4.53 -12.29 -13.00
CA TYR A 128 -4.82 -13.52 -12.27
C TYR A 128 -4.97 -13.24 -10.76
N LYS A 129 -5.76 -14.07 -10.09
CA LYS A 129 -5.97 -13.99 -8.65
C LYS A 129 -5.16 -15.05 -7.91
N VAL A 130 -4.73 -14.73 -6.70
CA VAL A 130 -4.19 -15.68 -5.71
C VAL A 130 -5.15 -15.86 -4.55
#